data_AF-A0A1I2B250-F1
#
_entry.id   AF-A0A1I2B250-F1
#
_cell.length_a   1.000
_cell.length_b   1.000
_cell.length_c   1.000
_cell.angle_alpha   90.00
_cell.angle_beta   90.00
_cell.angle_gamma   90.00
#
_symmetry.space_group_name_H-M   'P 1'
#
loop_
_entity.id
_entity.type
_entity.pdbx_description
1 polymer ?
#
loop_
_entity_poly.entity_id
_entity_poly.type
_entity_poly.pdbx_seq_one_letter_code
_entity_poly.pdbx_strand_id
1 'polypeptide(L)' 'MSKKIGGKGKGTFLAIGTAVGVALGSAYFNNLAFGITVGALIGAIIDVIIYWYRHNNT' A
#
# COMPACT_ATOMS: atom_id res chain seq x y z
N MET A 1 -13.23 -20.17 20.35
CA MET A 1 -13.83 -19.16 19.45
C MET A 1 -12.73 -18.60 18.56
N SER A 2 -12.49 -19.26 17.41
CA SER A 2 -11.35 -18.94 16.54
C SER A 2 -11.62 -17.63 15.81
N LYS A 3 -10.95 -16.56 16.25
CA LYS A 3 -11.10 -15.20 15.72
C LYS A 3 -10.70 -15.26 14.25
N LYS A 4 -11.67 -15.11 13.34
CA LYS A 4 -11.44 -15.02 11.89
C LYS A 4 -10.38 -13.95 11.63
N ILE A 5 -9.13 -14.36 11.44
CA ILE A 5 -8.07 -13.53 10.83
C ILE A 5 -8.33 -13.54 9.31
N GLY A 6 -9.57 -13.22 8.93
CA GLY A 6 -10.02 -13.25 7.55
C GLY A 6 -9.47 -12.04 6.83
N GLY A 7 -8.57 -12.27 5.87
CA GLY A 7 -8.48 -11.53 4.60
C GLY A 7 -8.20 -10.02 4.57
N LYS A 8 -8.13 -9.30 5.69
CA LYS A 8 -8.05 -7.81 5.74
C LYS A 8 -6.68 -7.18 5.41
N GLY A 9 -5.78 -7.93 4.77
CA GLY A 9 -4.38 -7.49 4.57
C GLY A 9 -3.95 -7.30 3.12
N LYS A 10 -4.76 -7.70 2.13
CA LYS A 10 -4.39 -7.60 0.71
C LYS A 10 -4.78 -6.23 0.17
N GLY A 11 -3.80 -5.38 -0.13
CA GLY A 11 -4.02 -4.07 -0.75
C GLY A 11 -4.24 -2.91 0.23
N THR A 12 -4.12 -3.15 1.55
CA THR A 12 -4.21 -2.08 2.55
C THR A 12 -3.08 -1.07 2.37
N PHE A 13 -1.87 -1.55 2.06
CA PHE A 13 -0.72 -0.69 1.86
C PHE A 13 -0.75 -0.03 0.49
N LEU A 14 -1.32 -0.69 -0.53
CA LEU A 14 -1.66 -0.04 -1.80
C LEU A 14 -2.57 1.17 -1.59
N ALA A 15 -3.68 1.03 -0.86
CA ALA A 15 -4.63 2.12 -0.61
C ALA A 15 -3.98 3.28 0.17
N ILE A 16 -3.21 2.96 1.23
CA ILE A 16 -2.45 3.96 2.01
C ILE A 16 -1.42 4.65 1.13
N GLY A 17 -0.65 3.88 0.36
CA GLY A 17 0.36 4.38 -0.55
C GLY A 17 -0.24 5.34 -1.57
N THR A 18 -1.36 4.99 -2.20
CA THR A 18 -2.06 5.87 -3.14
C THR A 18 -2.56 7.14 -2.46
N ALA A 19 -3.15 7.06 -1.27
CA ALA A 19 -3.64 8.25 -0.54
C ALA A 19 -2.49 9.21 -0.17
N VAL A 20 -1.37 8.68 0.31
CA VAL A 20 -0.17 9.46 0.62
C VAL A 20 0.44 10.04 -0.67
N GLY A 21 0.51 9.24 -1.74
CA GLY A 21 0.99 9.67 -3.04
C GLY A 21 0.18 10.82 -3.64
N VAL A 22 -1.15 10.76 -3.54
CA VAL A 22 -2.06 11.87 -3.92
C VAL A 22 -1.72 13.14 -3.15
N ALA A 23 -1.59 13.04 -1.83
CA ALA A 23 -1.29 14.19 -0.98
C ALA A 23 0.07 14.81 -1.34
N LEU A 24 1.10 13.99 -1.51
CA LEU A 24 2.46 14.45 -1.84
C LEU A 24 2.55 14.97 -3.29
N GLY A 25 1.93 14.29 -4.25
CA GLY A 25 1.93 14.71 -5.67
C GLY A 25 1.19 16.02 -5.89
N SER A 26 0.08 16.22 -5.18
CA SER A 26 -0.65 17.48 -5.19
C SER A 26 0.12 18.59 -4.48
N ALA A 27 0.76 18.31 -3.34
CA ALA A 27 1.41 19.33 -2.52
C ALA A 27 2.77 19.79 -3.05
N TYR A 28 3.59 18.86 -3.59
CA TYR A 28 4.99 19.14 -3.94
C TYR A 28 5.26 19.23 -5.44
N PHE A 29 4.52 18.45 -6.24
CA PHE A 29 4.79 18.32 -7.68
C PHE A 29 3.73 18.99 -8.56
N ASN A 30 2.65 19.48 -7.94
CA ASN A 30 1.43 19.93 -8.62
C ASN A 30 0.97 18.95 -9.72
N ASN A 31 1.26 17.65 -9.51
CA ASN A 31 1.08 16.57 -10.47
C ASN A 31 0.53 15.35 -9.73
N LEU A 32 -0.80 15.32 -9.69
CA LEU A 32 -1.58 14.25 -9.07
C LEU A 32 -1.29 12.88 -9.68
N ALA A 33 -1.16 12.80 -11.01
CA ALA A 33 -0.92 11.53 -11.71
C ALA A 33 0.43 10.91 -11.30
N PHE A 34 1.47 11.74 -11.18
CA PHE A 34 2.78 11.31 -10.69
C PHE A 34 2.68 10.83 -9.23
N GLY A 35 2.02 11.62 -8.37
CA GLY A 35 1.81 11.26 -6.96
C GLY A 35 1.09 9.93 -6.76
N ILE A 36 -0.04 9.75 -7.45
CA ILE A 36 -0.82 8.50 -7.43
C ILE A 36 0.04 7.31 -7.86
N THR A 37 0.80 7.47 -8.95
CA THR A 37 1.63 6.40 -9.51
C THR A 37 2.73 5.99 -8.53
N VAL A 38 3.48 6.95 -7.99
CA VAL A 38 4.55 6.69 -7.01
C VAL A 38 3.98 6.10 -5.73
N GLY A 39 2.90 6.67 -5.21
CA GLY A 39 2.24 6.18 -4.01
C GLY A 39 1.71 4.76 -4.16
N ALA A 40 1.06 4.45 -5.29
CA ALA A 40 0.57 3.11 -5.58
C ALA A 40 1.71 2.10 -5.72
N LEU A 41 2.82 2.46 -6.38
CA LEU A 41 4.01 1.61 -6.49
C LEU A 41 4.60 1.27 -5.12
N ILE A 42 4.81 2.29 -4.27
CA ILE A 42 5.34 2.10 -2.92
C ILE A 42 4.39 1.21 -2.09
N GLY A 43 3.08 1.51 -2.14
CA GLY A 43 2.08 0.73 -1.44
C GLY A 43 2.04 -0.74 -1.88
N ALA A 44 2.12 -1.00 -3.18
CA ALA A 44 2.18 -2.34 -3.74
C ALA A 44 3.44 -3.11 -3.30
N ILE A 45 4.61 -2.46 -3.30
CA ILE A 45 5.87 -3.07 -2.85
C ILE A 45 5.76 -3.50 -1.39
N ILE A 46 5.21 -2.64 -0.52
CA ILE A 46 5.02 -2.97 0.91
C ILE A 46 4.06 -4.14 1.08
N ASP A 47 2.95 -4.17 0.33
CA ASP A 47 2.00 -5.30 0.32
C ASP A 47 2.72 -6.62 -0.07
N VAL A 48 3.57 -6.59 -1.09
CA VAL A 48 4.36 -7.76 -1.53
C VAL A 48 5.39 -8.18 -0.48
N ILE A 49 6.11 -7.24 0.12
CA ILE A 49 7.10 -7.54 1.18
C ILE A 49 6.41 -8.19 2.38
N ILE A 50 5.28 -7.64 2.82
CA ILE A 50 4.52 -8.18 3.96
C ILE A 50 3.95 -9.55 3.63
N TYR A 51 3.45 -9.75 2.41
CA TYR A 51 3.00 -11.05 1.93
C TYR A 51 4.14 -12.08 1.98
N TRP A 52 5.31 -11.73 1.46
CA TRP A 52 6.49 -12.59 1.44
C TRP A 52 7.00 -12.90 2.85
N TYR A 53 7.08 -11.88 3.71
CA TYR A 53 7.51 -12.02 5.11
C TYR A 53 6.54 -12.91 5.92
N ARG A 54 5.23 -12.75 5.69
CA ARG A 54 4.21 -13.60 6.32
C ARG A 54 4.28 -15.03 5.81
N HIS A 55 4.55 -15.24 4.52
CA HIS A 55 4.62 -16.57 3.91
C HIS A 55 5.87 -17.36 4.35
N ASN A 56 7.01 -16.69 4.56
CA ASN A 56 8.26 -17.36 4.95
C ASN A 56 8.42 -17.58 6.46
N ASN A 57 7.63 -16.88 7.29
CA ASN A 57 7.65 -17.02 8.74
C ASN A 57 6.46 -17.86 9.29
N THR A 58 5.76 -18.59 8.43
CA THR A 58 4.72 -19.57 8.78
C THR A 58 5.15 -20.97 8.37
#